data_AF-A0A954K880-F1
#
_entry.id   AF-A0A954K880-F1
#
_cell.length_a   1.000
_cell.length_b   1.000
_cell.length_c   1.000
_cell.angle_alpha   90.00
_cell.angle_beta   90.00
_cell.angle_gamma   90.00
#
_symmetry.space_group_name_H-M   'P 1'
#
loop_
_entity.id
_entity.type
_entity.pdbx_description
1 polymer ?
#
loop_
_entity_poly.entity_id
_entity_poly.type
_entity_poly.pdbx_seq_one_letter_code
_entity_poly.pdbx_strand_id
1 'polypeptide(L)'
;MKKAFVVSFEELPACMLGCYGHQWIETPNFDRLASLSVLFDQHYANDLATTENSFPWWTGQTLPRAFQSDSQKPHCFLSEMKRQGIDTSLLLEMDSDAGRNAAQRAQEPYFSRFDYVDTITGTNDYGASEVQTPVAKL
;
A
#
# COMPACT_ATOMS: atom_id res chain seq x y z
N MET A 1 14.65 -19.46 -6.81
CA MET A 1 14.76 -18.07 -6.32
C MET A 1 13.44 -17.73 -5.64
N LYS A 2 13.44 -17.26 -4.38
CA LYS A 2 12.21 -16.88 -3.67
C LYS A 2 11.91 -15.40 -3.93
N LYS A 3 10.66 -15.05 -4.17
CA LYS A 3 10.18 -13.68 -4.33
C LYS A 3 9.09 -13.42 -3.29
N ALA A 4 8.99 -12.17 -2.84
CA ALA A 4 7.91 -11.71 -1.97
C ALA A 4 7.15 -10.61 -2.69
N PHE A 5 5.82 -10.65 -2.60
CA PHE A 5 4.94 -9.61 -3.09
C PHE A 5 4.19 -9.04 -1.90
N VAL A 6 4.27 -7.72 -1.74
CA VAL A 6 3.51 -7.00 -0.73
C VAL A 6 2.51 -6.13 -1.48
N VAL A 7 1.23 -6.36 -1.22
CA VAL A 7 0.13 -5.59 -1.80
C VAL A 7 -0.53 -4.83 -0.67
N SER A 8 -0.60 -3.51 -0.80
CA SER A 8 -1.26 -2.63 0.15
C SER A 8 -2.27 -1.77 -0.59
N PHE A 9 -3.46 -1.64 -0.02
CA PHE A 9 -4.51 -0.78 -0.53
C PHE A 9 -4.62 0.45 0.37
N GLU A 10 -4.80 1.62 -0.22
CA GLU A 10 -5.15 2.83 0.51
C GLU A 10 -6.65 2.78 0.83
N GLU A 11 -7.01 3.11 2.07
CA GLU A 11 -8.40 3.31 2.52
C GLU A 11 -9.38 2.13 2.30
N LEU A 12 -8.90 0.89 2.14
CA LEU A 12 -9.75 -0.29 1.97
C LEU A 12 -10.28 -0.80 3.33
N PRO A 13 -11.59 -0.67 3.63
CA PRO A 13 -12.13 -1.15 4.89
C PRO A 13 -12.23 -2.67 4.88
N ALA A 14 -11.67 -3.34 5.89
CA ALA A 14 -11.69 -4.81 5.98
C ALA A 14 -13.11 -5.38 5.96
N CYS A 15 -14.09 -4.67 6.52
CA CYS A 15 -15.50 -5.06 6.57
C CYS A 15 -16.22 -5.07 5.20
N MET A 16 -15.56 -4.62 4.13
CA MET A 16 -16.07 -4.71 2.76
C MET A 16 -15.64 -5.99 2.04
N LEU A 17 -14.76 -6.80 2.63
CA LEU A 17 -14.26 -8.03 2.01
C LEU A 17 -15.05 -9.25 2.48
N GLY A 18 -15.35 -10.15 1.53
CA GLY A 18 -16.08 -11.40 1.77
C GLY A 18 -15.40 -12.30 2.79
N CYS A 19 -14.08 -12.40 2.75
CA CYS A 19 -13.28 -13.16 3.71
C CYS A 19 -13.38 -12.65 5.16
N TYR A 20 -13.84 -11.42 5.38
CA TYR A 20 -14.15 -10.85 6.70
C TYR A 20 -15.66 -10.81 7.00
N GLY A 21 -16.48 -11.52 6.22
CA GLY A 21 -17.91 -11.72 6.47
C GLY A 21 -18.85 -10.80 5.70
N HIS A 22 -18.34 -9.96 4.79
CA HIS A 22 -19.18 -9.13 3.94
C HIS A 22 -19.95 -9.99 2.92
N GLN A 23 -21.26 -9.75 2.72
CA GLN A 23 -22.09 -10.60 1.86
C GLN A 23 -22.63 -9.90 0.60
N TRP A 24 -22.46 -8.58 0.47
CA TRP A 24 -23.09 -7.81 -0.62
C TRP A 24 -22.13 -7.48 -1.76
N ILE A 25 -20.86 -7.22 -1.45
CA ILE A 25 -19.76 -7.03 -2.40
C ILE A 25 -19.06 -8.38 -2.62
N GLU A 26 -19.00 -8.82 -3.87
CA GLU A 26 -18.25 -10.01 -4.26
C GLU A 26 -16.75 -9.69 -4.34
N THR A 27 -15.93 -10.36 -3.52
CA THR A 27 -14.47 -10.20 -3.51
C THR A 27 -13.72 -11.53 -3.75
N PRO A 28 -14.01 -12.25 -4.85
CA PRO A 28 -13.60 -13.65 -5.02
C PRO A 28 -12.08 -13.86 -5.00
N ASN A 29 -11.30 -12.87 -5.44
CA ASN A 29 -9.84 -12.94 -5.40
C ASN A 29 -9.28 -12.83 -3.98
N PHE A 30 -9.87 -11.99 -3.13
CA PHE A 30 -9.53 -11.90 -1.71
C PHE A 30 -9.94 -13.18 -0.98
N ASP A 31 -11.14 -13.70 -1.26
CA ASP A 31 -11.67 -14.91 -0.64
C ASP A 31 -10.80 -16.13 -1.00
N ARG A 32 -10.39 -16.22 -2.27
CA ARG A 32 -9.45 -17.25 -2.73
C ARG A 32 -8.08 -17.11 -2.07
N LEU A 33 -7.56 -15.89 -1.90
CA LEU A 33 -6.29 -15.69 -1.20
C LEU A 33 -6.40 -16.10 0.27
N ALA A 34 -7.46 -15.69 0.96
CA ALA A 34 -7.71 -16.01 2.37
C ALA A 34 -7.81 -17.54 2.59
N SER A 35 -8.49 -18.27 1.70
CA SER A 35 -8.63 -19.74 1.82
C SER A 35 -7.33 -20.52 1.59
N LEU A 36 -6.31 -19.90 1.01
CA LEU A 36 -5.00 -20.49 0.73
C LEU A 36 -3.89 -19.95 1.63
N SER A 37 -4.22 -19.08 2.59
CA SER A 37 -3.24 -18.36 3.40
C SER A 37 -3.68 -18.22 4.86
N VAL A 38 -2.98 -17.38 5.62
CA VAL A 38 -3.33 -17.04 7.00
C VAL A 38 -4.11 -15.73 6.97
N LEU A 39 -5.32 -15.74 7.52
CA LEU A 39 -6.13 -14.55 7.73
C LEU A 39 -5.83 -13.97 9.12
N PHE A 40 -5.73 -12.64 9.21
CA PHE A 40 -5.47 -11.94 10.46
C PHE A 40 -6.69 -11.10 10.86
N ASP A 41 -7.46 -11.56 11.84
CA ASP A 41 -8.67 -10.85 12.32
C ASP A 41 -8.36 -9.61 13.18
N GLN A 42 -7.12 -9.50 13.66
CA GLN A 42 -6.66 -8.44 14.58
C GLN A 42 -5.41 -7.73 14.02
N HIS A 43 -5.51 -7.22 12.80
CA HIS A 43 -4.43 -6.47 12.14
C HIS A 43 -4.69 -4.96 12.23
N TYR A 44 -4.09 -4.31 13.22
CA TYR A 44 -4.27 -2.88 13.48
C TYR A 44 -3.12 -2.05 12.88
N ALA A 45 -3.46 -0.98 12.17
CA ALA A 45 -2.48 0.00 11.71
C ALA A 45 -1.92 0.79 12.90
N ASN A 46 -0.61 1.08 12.85
CA ASN A 46 0.06 1.86 13.89
C ASN A 46 -0.37 3.33 13.91
N ASP A 47 -0.65 3.88 12.74
CA ASP A 47 -1.11 5.25 12.54
C ASP A 47 -2.05 5.25 11.32
N LEU A 48 -3.11 6.06 11.40
CA LEU A 48 -4.04 6.27 10.29
C LEU A 48 -3.68 7.53 9.48
N ALA A 49 -2.73 8.34 9.97
CA ALA A 49 -2.26 9.51 9.27
C ALA A 49 -1.44 9.10 8.03
N THR A 50 -2.03 9.32 6.86
CA THR A 50 -1.36 9.20 5.54
C THR A 50 -0.56 10.46 5.21
N THR A 51 0.19 10.99 6.18
CA THR A 51 0.99 12.20 5.96
C THR A 51 2.20 11.87 5.09
N GLU A 52 2.35 12.59 3.98
CA GLU A 52 3.50 12.49 3.05
C GLU A 52 3.70 11.10 2.44
N ASN A 53 2.61 10.34 2.20
CA ASN A 53 2.69 9.03 1.55
C ASN A 53 3.63 8.04 2.26
N SER A 54 3.88 8.27 3.55
CA SER A 54 4.73 7.43 4.38
C SER A 54 3.86 6.40 5.05
N PHE A 55 4.00 5.14 4.64
CA PHE A 55 3.31 4.06 5.35
C PHE A 55 4.07 3.73 6.65
N PRO A 56 3.43 3.81 7.83
CA PRO A 56 4.09 3.52 9.10
C PRO A 56 4.73 2.12 9.15
N TRP A 57 4.16 1.15 8.42
CA TRP A 57 4.68 -0.21 8.34
C TRP A 57 6.04 -0.30 7.62
N TRP A 58 6.46 0.72 6.88
CA TRP A 58 7.77 0.74 6.20
C TRP A 58 8.94 0.89 7.16
N THR A 59 8.73 1.58 8.28
CA THR A 59 9.78 1.84 9.27
C THR A 59 9.75 0.85 10.43
N GLY A 60 8.61 0.19 10.65
CA GLY A 60 8.39 -0.69 11.80
C GLY A 60 8.31 0.06 13.13
N GLN A 61 8.18 1.40 13.09
CA GLN A 61 8.00 2.20 14.29
C GLN A 61 6.60 1.98 14.87
N THR A 62 6.53 1.78 16.18
CA THR A 62 5.29 1.53 16.93
C THR A 62 4.76 2.75 17.66
N LEU A 63 5.48 3.88 17.60
CA LEU A 63 5.01 5.16 18.13
C LEU A 63 4.36 5.91 16.97
N PRO A 64 3.07 6.31 17.08
CA PRO A 64 2.43 7.15 16.08
C PRO A 64 3.21 8.45 15.88
N ARG A 65 3.15 9.03 14.67
CA ARG A 65 3.98 10.20 14.30
C ARG A 65 3.78 11.37 15.27
N ALA A 66 2.56 11.56 15.76
CA ALA A 66 2.20 12.59 16.74
C ALA A 66 3.01 12.54 18.05
N PHE A 67 3.64 11.39 18.37
CA PHE A 67 4.42 11.18 19.59
C PHE A 67 5.91 10.97 19.32
N GLN A 68 6.37 11.11 18.08
CA GLN A 68 7.79 10.95 17.73
C GLN A 68 8.55 12.27 17.93
N SER A 69 9.81 12.17 18.35
CA SER A 69 10.76 13.27 18.33
C SER A 69 11.44 13.37 16.95
N ASP A 70 11.56 14.57 16.38
CA ASP A 70 12.13 14.90 15.05
C ASP A 70 13.59 14.44 14.78
N SER A 71 14.19 13.64 15.67
CA SER A 71 15.62 13.31 15.66
C SER A 71 15.97 11.98 14.98
N GLN A 72 14.99 11.20 14.52
CA GLN A 72 15.27 9.87 13.97
C GLN A 72 15.53 9.91 12.47
N LYS A 73 16.69 9.40 12.06
CA LYS A 73 16.99 9.12 10.64
C LYS A 73 15.88 8.23 10.07
N PRO A 74 15.38 8.50 8.85
CA PRO A 74 14.41 7.64 8.19
C PRO A 74 15.08 6.28 7.90
N HIS A 75 14.85 5.33 8.80
CA HIS A 75 15.18 3.92 8.65
C HIS A 75 13.93 3.19 8.17
N CYS A 76 14.06 2.39 7.12
CA CYS A 76 12.96 1.59 6.59
C CYS A 76 13.48 0.20 6.19
N PHE A 77 12.58 -0.78 6.07
CA PHE A 77 12.94 -2.16 5.72
C PHE A 77 13.67 -2.26 4.37
N LEU A 78 13.49 -1.31 3.46
CA LEU A 78 14.18 -1.28 2.16
C LEU A 78 15.69 -1.13 2.32
N SER A 79 16.15 -0.35 3.30
CA SER A 79 17.58 -0.22 3.59
C SER A 79 18.19 -1.53 4.06
N GLU A 80 17.43 -2.34 4.79
CA GLU A 80 17.82 -3.68 5.19
C GLU A 80 17.86 -4.62 3.98
N MET A 81 16.82 -4.61 3.15
CA MET A 81 16.74 -5.44 1.93
C MET A 81 17.92 -5.21 1.00
N LYS A 82 18.28 -3.93 0.76
CA LYS A 82 19.45 -3.58 -0.06
C LYS A 82 20.76 -4.09 0.52
N ARG A 83 20.93 -4.00 1.85
CA ARG A 83 22.13 -4.53 2.52
C ARG A 83 22.27 -6.04 2.34
N GLN A 84 21.15 -6.75 2.23
CA GLN A 84 21.10 -8.19 1.97
C GLN A 84 21.20 -8.55 0.48
N GLY A 85 21.32 -7.55 -0.42
CA GLY A 85 21.37 -7.77 -1.87
C GLY A 85 20.03 -8.23 -2.46
N ILE A 86 18.91 -7.82 -1.87
CA ILE A 86 17.56 -8.11 -2.37
C ILE A 86 17.10 -6.93 -3.22
N ASP A 87 16.78 -7.22 -4.49
CA ASP A 87 16.21 -6.23 -5.41
C ASP A 87 14.78 -5.85 -5.00
N THR A 88 14.48 -4.56 -5.04
CA THR A 88 13.19 -4.01 -4.62
C THR A 88 12.50 -3.26 -5.75
N SER A 89 11.20 -3.50 -5.91
CA SER A 89 10.37 -2.79 -6.90
C SER A 89 9.06 -2.34 -6.27
N LEU A 90 8.67 -1.11 -6.55
CA LEU A 90 7.39 -0.52 -6.18
C LEU A 90 6.54 -0.32 -7.43
N LEU A 91 5.33 -0.87 -7.41
CA LEU A 91 4.34 -0.67 -8.46
C LEU A 91 3.20 0.18 -7.89
N LEU A 92 2.88 1.26 -8.57
CA LEU A 92 1.82 2.20 -8.18
C LEU A 92 0.67 2.12 -9.17
N GLU A 93 -0.55 2.18 -8.68
CA GLU A 93 -1.72 2.33 -9.54
C GLU A 93 -1.77 3.75 -10.13
N MET A 94 -1.99 3.85 -11.44
CA MET A 94 -2.20 5.13 -12.09
C MET A 94 -3.57 5.71 -11.73
N ASP A 95 -3.59 6.86 -11.06
CA ASP A 95 -4.76 7.73 -11.00
C ASP A 95 -4.59 8.88 -12.00
N SER A 96 -5.51 8.98 -12.97
CA SER A 96 -5.48 9.99 -14.03
C SER A 96 -5.66 11.42 -13.52
N ASP A 97 -6.31 11.61 -12.36
CA ASP A 97 -6.69 12.92 -11.84
C ASP A 97 -5.88 13.32 -10.58
N ALA A 98 -5.43 12.35 -9.78
CA ALA A 98 -4.75 12.62 -8.50
C ALA A 98 -3.21 12.73 -8.59
N GLY A 99 -2.60 12.52 -9.75
CA GLY A 99 -1.14 12.60 -9.92
C GLY A 99 -0.38 11.51 -9.15
N ARG A 100 -1.00 10.36 -8.92
CA ARG A 100 -0.42 9.23 -8.17
C ARG A 100 0.42 8.30 -9.04
N ASN A 101 1.26 8.82 -9.93
CA ASN A 101 2.14 7.99 -10.79
C ASN A 101 3.60 8.00 -10.31
N ALA A 102 4.37 7.02 -10.80
CA ALA A 102 5.78 6.86 -10.50
C ALA A 102 6.62 8.10 -10.87
N ALA A 103 6.32 8.77 -11.98
CA ALA A 103 7.09 9.94 -12.42
C ALA A 103 7.00 11.11 -11.41
N GLN A 104 5.83 11.31 -10.81
CA GLN A 104 5.61 12.35 -9.81
C GLN A 104 6.08 11.94 -8.41
N ARG A 105 5.94 10.64 -8.06
CA ARG A 105 6.18 10.15 -6.70
C ARG A 105 7.57 9.56 -6.45
N ALA A 106 8.34 9.24 -7.50
CA ALA A 106 9.67 8.64 -7.36
C ALA A 106 10.66 9.48 -6.53
N GLN A 107 10.43 10.79 -6.43
CA GLN A 107 11.28 11.69 -5.64
C GLN A 107 10.88 11.76 -4.14
N GLU A 108 9.80 11.09 -3.73
CA GLU A 108 9.38 11.09 -2.33
C GLU A 108 10.42 10.36 -1.45
N PRO A 109 10.59 10.76 -0.16
CA PRO A 109 11.70 10.30 0.69
C PRO A 109 11.83 8.79 0.87
N TYR A 110 10.72 8.06 0.74
CA TYR A 110 10.70 6.61 0.85
C TYR A 110 10.60 5.89 -0.51
N PHE A 111 9.99 6.52 -1.51
CA PHE A 111 9.80 5.92 -2.85
C PHE A 111 11.12 5.85 -3.60
N SER A 112 11.94 6.90 -3.48
CA SER A 112 13.31 6.98 -4.00
C SER A 112 14.24 5.88 -3.47
N ARG A 113 13.82 5.15 -2.43
CA ARG A 113 14.60 4.04 -1.86
C ARG A 113 14.39 2.72 -2.57
N PHE A 114 13.37 2.55 -3.39
CA PHE A 114 13.24 1.35 -4.22
C PHE A 114 14.29 1.36 -5.34
N ASP A 115 14.66 0.18 -5.85
CA ASP A 115 15.56 0.10 -7.01
C ASP A 115 14.80 0.42 -8.30
N TYR A 116 13.52 0.06 -8.34
CA TYR A 116 12.61 0.34 -9.44
C TYR A 116 11.27 0.87 -8.91
N VAL A 117 10.77 1.95 -9.52
CA VAL A 117 9.43 2.48 -9.25
C VAL A 117 8.72 2.61 -10.59
N ASP A 118 7.57 1.96 -10.73
CA ASP A 118 6.81 1.96 -11.96
C ASP A 118 5.31 2.18 -11.69
N THR A 119 4.60 2.63 -12.72
CA THR A 119 3.14 2.79 -12.67
C THR A 119 2.49 1.70 -13.48
N ILE A 120 1.52 1.01 -12.88
CA ILE A 120 0.67 0.05 -13.58
C ILE A 120 -0.66 0.71 -13.92
N THR A 121 -1.16 0.39 -15.11
CA THR A 121 -2.49 0.78 -15.57
C THR A 121 -3.28 -0.50 -15.78
N GLY A 122 -4.54 -0.52 -15.35
CA GLY A 122 -5.41 -1.66 -15.63
C GLY A 122 -5.59 -1.85 -17.14
N THR A 123 -5.77 -3.10 -17.58
CA THR A 123 -5.91 -3.47 -19.00
C THR A 123 -7.11 -2.85 -19.72
N ASN A 124 -8.01 -2.22 -18.98
CA ASN A 124 -9.20 -1.54 -19.51
C ASN A 124 -9.08 -0.01 -19.46
N ASP A 125 -7.86 0.52 -19.33
CA ASP A 125 -7.51 1.94 -19.17
C ASP A 125 -8.10 2.67 -17.95
N TYR A 126 -9.02 2.04 -17.19
CA TYR A 126 -9.73 2.60 -16.02
C TYR A 126 -9.89 4.14 -16.11
N GLY A 127 -10.61 4.61 -17.13
CA GLY A 127 -10.87 6.04 -17.33
C GLY A 127 -11.86 6.65 -16.32
N ALA A 128 -12.20 5.93 -15.26
CA ALA A 128 -13.05 6.43 -14.19
C ALA A 128 -12.16 6.85 -13.02
N SER A 129 -12.09 8.16 -12.81
CA SER A 129 -11.46 8.78 -11.66
C SER A 129 -11.92 8.14 -10.35
N GLU A 130 -11.03 8.02 -9.37
CA GLU A 130 -11.32 7.40 -8.07
C GLU A 130 -12.52 8.08 -7.38
N VAL A 131 -12.63 9.42 -7.50
CA VAL A 131 -13.76 10.23 -7.00
C VAL A 131 -15.07 10.02 -7.77
N GLN A 132 -15.01 9.41 -8.95
CA GLN A 132 -16.19 9.11 -9.76
C GLN A 132 -16.73 7.71 -9.50
N THR A 133 -16.00 6.88 -8.75
CA THR A 133 -16.44 5.53 -8.38
C THR A 133 -17.74 5.59 -7.57
N PRO A 134 -18.62 4.57 -7.70
CA PRO A 134 -19.85 4.51 -6.90
C PRO A 134 -19.58 4.57 -5.40
N VAL A 135 -18.44 4.04 -4.94
CA VAL A 135 -18.05 4.03 -3.53
C VAL A 135 -17.67 5.42 -3.04
N ALA A 136 -16.94 6.21 -3.83
CA ALA A 136 -16.57 7.58 -3.48
C ALA A 136 -17.74 8.58 -3.45
N LYS A 137 -18.91 8.18 -3.98
CA LYS A 137 -20.15 9.00 -4.01
C LYS A 137 -21.17 8.63 -2.93
N LEU A 138 -20.88 7.62 -2.12
CA LEU A 138 -21.68 7.27 -0.93
C LEU A 138 -21.37 8.20 0.22
#